data_AF-A0AAV5HAE7-F1
#
_entry.id   AF-A0AAV5HAE7-F1
#
_cell.length_a   1.000
_cell.length_b   1.000
_cell.length_c   1.000
_cell.angle_alpha   90.00
_cell.angle_beta   90.00
_cell.angle_gamma   90.00
#
_symmetry.space_group_name_H-M   'P 1'
#
loop_
_entity.id
_entity.type
_entity.pdbx_description
1 polymer ?
#
loop_
_entity_poly.entity_id
_entity_poly.type
_entity_poly.pdbx_seq_one_letter_code
_entity_poly.pdbx_strand_id
1 'polypeptide(L)'
;MSWYAGTFYCGHEGYVNIIGPASNREKMKEYKFSGLCPACCKAELIRSRSEKNTAARKAASRMELPPLEGTRKQVVWAETLRVDALTRLQAFIDTPGNIRLIILRLNYEAMTPLELSEENLPFMLQEIVQYLIHEKTKAAYWINNRFNRELCNLEQIIPEYLEWCKWCRPEEAAAETEFIRGDSVLSPERPQFPGIVEIRGSQEEITASYEKNDRFREIIRQMDYEWNGRCWFRRLTSFRGSFRDRAAELGNILLKNGFTVSIPDEQARERAVTGDFSPEHKRWITKSKKGIFFFIPLSSSIPREIVLNLRKIPTAAYHSGGIFIEPAHYAELEDFAEMYGFRFDREAEDLLRAYCDTLQQVPHVSPVNPKPAEEINNLHKILESSGAILDDLVDND
;
A
#
# COMPACT_ATOMS: atom_id res chain seq x y z
N MET A 1 23.82 31.11 40.94
CA MET A 1 23.10 31.91 39.93
C MET A 1 23.72 33.30 39.91
N SER A 2 24.02 33.84 38.74
CA SER A 2 24.68 35.14 38.61
C SER A 2 23.78 36.07 37.83
N TRP A 3 23.41 37.19 38.46
CA TRP A 3 22.69 38.28 37.83
C TRP A 3 23.69 39.27 37.26
N TYR A 4 23.48 39.68 36.02
CA TYR A 4 24.33 40.64 35.33
C TYR A 4 23.51 41.87 35.00
N ALA A 5 24.02 43.04 35.42
CA ALA A 5 23.49 44.34 35.00
C ALA A 5 24.07 44.74 33.65
N GLY A 6 23.28 45.46 32.85
CA GLY A 6 23.72 46.01 31.58
C GLY A 6 22.61 46.79 30.88
N THR A 7 22.96 47.38 29.75
CA THR A 7 22.03 48.14 28.91
C THR A 7 21.68 47.32 27.68
N PHE A 8 20.38 47.10 27.45
CA PHE A 8 19.89 46.42 26.27
C PHE A 8 20.03 47.31 25.02
N TYR A 9 19.97 46.70 23.82
CA TYR A 9 20.02 47.40 22.54
C TYR A 9 18.99 48.54 22.40
N CYS A 10 17.84 48.41 23.08
CA CYS A 10 16.81 49.45 23.12
C CYS A 10 17.13 50.65 24.05
N GLY A 11 18.30 50.70 24.66
CA GLY A 11 18.73 51.78 25.57
C GLY A 11 18.23 51.68 27.01
N HIS A 12 17.47 50.63 27.35
CA HIS A 12 16.98 50.41 28.72
C HIS A 12 17.98 49.60 29.54
N GLU A 13 18.20 50.01 30.79
CA GLU A 13 18.98 49.24 31.75
C GLU A 13 18.16 48.07 32.32
N GLY A 14 18.84 46.98 32.68
CA GLY A 14 18.20 45.88 33.38
C GLY A 14 19.14 44.77 33.78
N TYR A 15 18.55 43.70 34.30
CA TYR A 15 19.28 42.55 34.84
C TYR A 15 18.88 41.28 34.09
N VAL A 16 19.87 40.46 33.75
CA VAL A 16 19.67 39.13 33.18
C VAL A 16 20.26 38.06 34.09
N ASN A 17 19.49 37.01 34.32
CA ASN A 17 20.00 35.82 34.99
C ASN A 17 20.65 34.91 33.94
N ILE A 18 21.93 34.59 34.12
CA ILE A 18 22.66 33.68 33.24
C ILE A 18 23.00 32.41 34.02
N ILE A 19 22.48 31.30 33.54
CA ILE A 19 22.68 29.95 34.09
C ILE A 19 23.56 29.18 33.10
N GLY A 20 24.68 28.63 33.57
CA GLY A 20 25.61 27.85 32.75
C GLY A 20 27.10 27.98 33.14
N PRO A 21 27.99 27.30 32.38
CA PRO A 21 29.44 27.30 32.61
C PRO A 21 30.02 28.72 32.61
N ALA A 22 30.94 28.99 33.54
CA ALA A 22 31.55 30.32 33.72
C ALA A 22 32.22 30.84 32.42
N SER A 23 32.83 29.94 31.65
CA SER A 23 33.49 30.24 30.37
C SER A 23 32.59 30.91 29.33
N ASN A 24 31.28 30.68 29.40
CA ASN A 24 30.32 31.17 28.40
C ASN A 24 29.53 32.39 28.87
N ARG A 25 29.71 32.84 30.12
CA ARG A 25 28.84 33.85 30.73
C ARG A 25 28.99 35.23 30.09
N GLU A 26 30.22 35.66 29.77
CA GLU A 26 30.44 36.97 29.16
C GLU A 26 29.86 37.05 27.74
N LYS A 27 30.10 36.02 26.91
CA LYS A 27 29.49 35.90 25.58
C LYS A 27 27.96 35.86 25.62
N MET A 28 27.38 35.18 26.62
CA MET A 28 25.93 35.11 26.80
C MET A 28 25.35 36.45 27.29
N LYS A 29 26.10 37.18 28.12
CA LYS A 29 25.74 38.52 28.58
C LYS A 29 25.69 39.49 27.40
N GLU A 30 26.74 39.54 26.58
CA GLU A 30 26.77 40.33 25.35
C GLU A 30 25.59 40.01 24.44
N TYR A 31 25.33 38.72 24.18
CA TYR A 31 24.20 38.28 23.35
C TYR A 31 22.82 38.67 23.92
N LYS A 32 22.63 38.58 25.24
CA LYS A 32 21.34 38.92 25.87
C LYS A 32 21.09 40.43 25.84
N PHE A 33 22.13 41.25 26.03
CA PHE A 33 22.03 42.70 25.97
C PHE A 33 22.08 43.26 24.54
N SER A 34 22.56 42.51 23.55
CA SER A 34 22.47 42.90 22.14
C SER A 34 21.04 42.86 21.57
N GLY A 35 20.08 42.30 22.32
CA GLY A 35 18.66 42.27 21.95
C GLY A 35 17.82 43.36 22.63
N LEU A 36 16.53 43.43 22.27
CA LEU A 36 15.55 44.24 22.98
C LEU A 36 15.36 43.74 24.41
N CYS A 37 15.12 44.66 25.37
CA CYS A 37 14.80 44.28 26.74
C CYS A 37 13.45 43.50 26.79
N PRO A 38 13.17 42.73 27.85
CA PRO A 38 11.93 41.94 27.95
C PRO A 38 10.64 42.76 27.78
N ALA A 39 10.62 44.00 28.26
CA ALA A 39 9.47 44.89 28.10
C ALA A 39 9.27 45.32 26.64
N CYS A 40 10.33 45.73 25.95
CA CYS A 40 10.31 46.07 24.52
C CYS A 40 9.98 44.85 23.66
N CYS A 41 10.54 43.68 23.96
CA CYS A 41 10.17 42.41 23.32
C CYS A 41 8.66 42.11 23.46
N LYS A 42 8.10 42.29 24.66
CA LYS A 42 6.67 42.08 24.90
C LYS A 42 5.81 43.09 24.13
N ALA A 43 6.21 44.37 24.10
CA ALA A 43 5.53 45.41 23.35
C ALA A 43 5.56 45.12 21.84
N GLU A 44 6.71 44.73 21.30
CA GLU A 44 6.88 44.36 19.90
C GLU A 44 6.02 43.14 19.53
N LEU A 45 6.00 42.12 20.40
CA LEU A 45 5.16 40.94 20.21
C LEU A 45 3.67 41.30 20.18
N ILE A 46 3.22 42.21 21.06
CA ILE A 46 1.83 42.69 21.09
C ILE A 46 1.52 43.47 19.81
N ARG A 47 2.43 44.36 19.39
CA ARG A 47 2.29 45.13 18.15
C ARG A 47 2.18 44.22 16.94
N SER A 48 3.14 43.30 16.75
CA SER A 48 3.14 42.34 15.65
C SER A 48 1.89 41.46 15.64
N ARG A 49 1.42 41.01 16.80
CA ARG A 49 0.15 40.26 16.91
C ARG A 49 -1.05 41.10 16.51
N SER A 50 -1.11 42.36 16.94
CA SER A 50 -2.18 43.29 16.58
C SER A 50 -2.21 43.58 15.08
N GLU A 51 -1.04 43.78 14.46
CA GLU A 51 -0.89 43.96 13.03
C GLU A 51 -1.35 42.73 12.25
N LYS A 52 -0.93 41.53 12.66
CA LYS A 52 -1.38 40.27 12.05
C LYS A 52 -2.89 40.07 12.16
N ASN A 53 -3.47 40.37 13.33
CA ASN A 53 -4.91 40.25 13.54
C ASN A 53 -5.70 41.26 12.69
N THR A 54 -5.20 42.50 12.54
CA THR A 54 -5.87 43.50 11.68
C THR A 54 -5.74 43.14 10.20
N ALA A 55 -4.59 42.65 9.76
CA ALA A 55 -4.38 42.14 8.40
C ALA A 55 -5.28 40.93 8.10
N ALA A 56 -5.36 39.97 9.03
CA ALA A 56 -6.22 38.80 8.92
C ALA A 56 -7.69 39.20 8.82
N ARG A 57 -8.18 40.14 9.64
CA ARG A 57 -9.56 40.63 9.53
C ARG A 57 -9.85 41.27 8.18
N LYS A 58 -8.92 42.09 7.66
CA LYS A 58 -9.05 42.68 6.31
C LYS A 58 -9.06 41.61 5.22
N ALA A 59 -8.26 40.56 5.36
CA ALA A 59 -8.25 39.44 4.42
C ALA A 59 -9.55 38.62 4.51
N ALA A 60 -10.01 38.28 5.71
CA ALA A 60 -11.27 37.59 5.93
C ALA A 60 -12.46 38.33 5.33
N SER A 61 -12.49 39.67 5.45
CA SER A 61 -13.51 40.51 4.81
C SER A 61 -13.40 40.50 3.29
N ARG A 62 -12.19 40.50 2.71
CA ARG A 62 -11.98 40.41 1.25
C ARG A 62 -12.33 39.04 0.69
N MET A 63 -12.16 38.00 1.49
CA MET A 63 -12.51 36.62 1.16
C MET A 63 -13.96 36.29 1.54
N GLU A 64 -14.73 37.27 2.04
CA GLU A 64 -16.13 37.11 2.44
C GLU A 64 -16.38 35.95 3.44
N LEU A 65 -15.42 35.71 4.33
CA LEU A 65 -15.49 34.58 5.25
C LEU A 65 -16.56 34.80 6.34
N PRO A 66 -17.36 33.76 6.69
CA PRO A 66 -18.37 33.89 7.73
C PRO A 66 -17.73 34.18 9.10
N PRO A 67 -18.48 34.79 10.04
CA PRO A 67 -17.98 35.05 11.38
C PRO A 67 -17.68 33.75 12.13
N LEU A 68 -16.66 33.76 12.99
CA LEU A 68 -16.31 32.61 13.81
C LEU A 68 -17.04 32.62 15.16
N GLU A 69 -17.46 31.44 15.60
CA GLU A 69 -18.06 31.20 16.91
C GLU A 69 -16.99 30.90 17.98
N GLY A 70 -17.06 31.58 19.12
CA GLY A 70 -16.19 31.33 20.27
C GLY A 70 -15.97 32.57 21.12
N THR A 71 -15.05 32.49 22.09
CA THR A 71 -14.71 33.67 22.91
C THR A 71 -14.00 34.73 22.07
N ARG A 72 -14.15 36.02 22.43
CA ARG A 72 -13.49 37.13 21.71
C ARG A 72 -11.99 36.90 21.48
N LYS A 73 -11.27 36.35 22.47
CA LYS A 73 -9.83 36.05 22.34
C LYS A 73 -9.57 34.90 21.36
N GLN A 74 -10.41 33.85 21.39
CA GLN A 74 -10.30 32.74 20.44
C GLN A 74 -10.62 33.18 19.03
N VAL A 75 -11.70 33.95 18.81
CA VAL A 75 -12.09 34.44 17.48
C VAL A 75 -10.96 35.27 16.86
N VAL A 76 -10.40 36.24 17.59
CA VAL A 76 -9.31 37.08 17.09
C VAL A 76 -8.08 36.26 16.68
N TRP A 77 -7.73 35.23 17.45
CA TRP A 77 -6.59 34.38 17.13
C TRP A 77 -6.89 33.41 15.99
N ALA A 78 -8.06 32.77 16.02
CA ALA A 78 -8.53 31.80 15.04
C ALA A 78 -8.72 32.44 13.66
N GLU A 79 -9.12 33.71 13.59
CA GLU A 79 -9.24 34.45 12.33
C GLU A 79 -7.88 34.56 11.60
N THR A 80 -6.81 34.83 12.34
CA THR A 80 -5.43 34.83 11.82
C THR A 80 -5.01 33.45 11.33
N LEU A 81 -5.36 32.38 12.07
CA LEU A 81 -5.06 31.00 11.68
C LEU A 81 -5.85 30.56 10.44
N ARG A 82 -7.14 30.92 10.36
CA ARG A 82 -8.03 30.57 9.25
C ARG A 82 -7.57 31.19 7.95
N VAL A 83 -7.30 32.50 7.94
CA VAL A 83 -6.82 33.18 6.74
C VAL A 83 -5.51 32.58 6.25
N ASP A 84 -4.58 32.34 7.17
CA ASP A 84 -3.29 31.75 6.86
C ASP A 84 -3.42 30.33 6.29
N ALA A 85 -4.27 29.49 6.88
CA ALA A 85 -4.54 28.13 6.39
C ALA A 85 -5.19 28.13 4.99
N LEU A 86 -6.26 28.92 4.78
CA LEU A 86 -6.94 29.02 3.49
C LEU A 86 -6.01 29.57 2.40
N THR A 87 -5.19 30.57 2.73
CA THR A 87 -4.22 31.14 1.78
C THR A 87 -3.16 30.10 1.38
N ARG A 88 -2.65 29.32 2.34
CA ARG A 88 -1.70 28.23 2.04
C ARG A 88 -2.34 27.15 1.18
N LEU A 89 -3.57 26.75 1.50
CA LEU A 89 -4.30 25.74 0.73
C LEU A 89 -4.53 26.20 -0.70
N GLN A 90 -4.98 27.44 -0.89
CA GLN A 90 -5.20 28.00 -2.22
C GLN A 90 -3.89 28.10 -3.01
N ALA A 91 -2.82 28.64 -2.41
CA ALA A 91 -1.51 28.70 -3.07
C ALA A 91 -0.98 27.30 -3.44
N PHE A 92 -1.27 26.29 -2.62
CA PHE A 92 -0.91 24.92 -2.92
C PHE A 92 -1.68 24.36 -4.12
N ILE A 93 -2.99 24.60 -4.19
CA ILE A 93 -3.86 24.21 -5.31
C ILE A 93 -3.40 24.89 -6.62
N ASP A 94 -3.05 26.17 -6.53
CA ASP A 94 -2.64 26.99 -7.69
C ASP A 94 -1.24 26.64 -8.22
N THR A 95 -0.42 25.93 -7.43
CA THR A 95 0.96 25.60 -7.81
C THR A 95 0.99 24.36 -8.71
N PRO A 96 1.46 24.49 -9.97
CA PRO A 96 1.55 23.34 -10.89
C PRO A 96 2.48 22.24 -10.35
N GLY A 97 2.08 20.98 -10.52
CA GLY A 97 2.85 19.80 -10.08
C GLY A 97 2.52 19.31 -8.67
N ASN A 98 1.93 20.15 -7.81
CA ASN A 98 1.47 19.75 -6.48
C ASN A 98 0.31 18.73 -6.55
N ILE A 99 -0.59 18.88 -7.51
CA ILE A 99 -1.69 17.95 -7.79
C ILE A 99 -1.15 16.53 -8.05
N ARG A 100 -0.13 16.42 -8.91
CA ARG A 100 0.52 15.14 -9.23
C ARG A 100 1.18 14.50 -8.00
N LEU A 101 1.79 15.29 -7.13
CA LEU A 101 2.37 14.79 -5.87
C LEU A 101 1.30 14.24 -4.93
N ILE A 102 0.12 14.86 -4.86
CA ILE A 102 -1.00 14.35 -4.07
C ILE A 102 -1.52 13.04 -4.63
N ILE A 103 -1.76 12.97 -5.94
CA ILE A 103 -2.26 11.76 -6.60
C ILE A 103 -1.31 10.60 -6.31
N LEU A 104 0.00 10.82 -6.47
CA LEU A 104 1.00 9.81 -6.15
C LEU A 104 0.95 9.38 -4.68
N ARG A 105 0.83 10.33 -3.75
CA ARG A 105 0.81 10.02 -2.31
C ARG A 105 -0.47 9.30 -1.88
N LEU A 106 -1.63 9.84 -2.23
CA LEU A 106 -2.94 9.28 -1.83
C LEU A 106 -3.26 7.95 -2.52
N ASN A 107 -2.86 7.78 -3.80
CA ASN A 107 -3.05 6.51 -4.50
C ASN A 107 -2.04 5.44 -4.05
N TYR A 108 -0.81 5.83 -3.69
CA TYR A 108 0.19 4.88 -3.16
C TYR A 108 -0.19 4.34 -1.78
N GLU A 109 -0.78 5.18 -0.93
CA GLU A 109 -1.16 4.82 0.44
C GLU A 109 -2.56 4.21 0.55
N ALA A 110 -3.31 4.08 -0.56
CA ALA A 110 -4.71 3.64 -0.58
C ALA A 110 -5.61 4.41 0.42
N MET A 111 -5.30 5.69 0.63
CA MET A 111 -5.92 6.53 1.68
C MET A 111 -7.26 7.13 1.26
N THR A 112 -7.58 7.12 -0.04
CA THR A 112 -8.84 7.63 -0.56
C THR A 112 -9.56 6.60 -1.42
N PRO A 113 -10.87 6.39 -1.21
CA PRO A 113 -11.67 5.43 -1.98
C PRO A 113 -12.20 5.99 -3.31
N LEU A 114 -11.64 7.12 -3.78
CA LEU A 114 -11.90 7.70 -5.10
C LEU A 114 -10.67 7.50 -5.98
N GLU A 115 -10.90 7.17 -7.26
CA GLU A 115 -9.86 7.29 -8.28
C GLU A 115 -9.53 8.78 -8.47
N LEU A 116 -8.48 9.24 -7.81
CA LEU A 116 -8.00 10.61 -7.97
C LEU A 116 -7.25 10.73 -9.30
N SER A 117 -7.74 11.60 -10.17
CA SER A 117 -7.15 11.97 -11.45
C SER A 117 -6.68 13.43 -11.42
N GLU A 118 -5.85 13.82 -12.38
CA GLU A 118 -5.44 15.22 -12.53
C GLU A 118 -6.62 16.14 -12.91
N GLU A 119 -7.74 15.56 -13.38
CA GLU A 119 -8.94 16.29 -13.78
C GLU A 119 -9.92 16.52 -12.63
N ASN A 120 -10.13 15.53 -11.74
CA ASN A 120 -11.14 15.62 -10.68
C ASN A 120 -10.62 16.22 -9.36
N LEU A 121 -9.34 16.04 -9.06
CA LEU A 121 -8.75 16.45 -7.79
C LEU A 121 -8.79 17.98 -7.59
N PRO A 122 -8.51 18.84 -8.60
CA PRO A 122 -8.60 20.29 -8.42
C PRO A 122 -10.01 20.75 -8.04
N PHE A 123 -11.05 20.18 -8.65
CA PHE A 123 -12.44 20.50 -8.32
C PHE A 123 -12.78 20.09 -6.89
N MET A 124 -12.44 18.86 -6.49
CA MET A 124 -12.63 18.38 -5.12
C MET A 124 -11.91 19.26 -4.09
N LEU A 125 -10.67 19.67 -4.37
CA LEU A 125 -9.92 20.55 -3.47
C LEU A 125 -10.59 21.92 -3.32
N GLN A 126 -11.17 22.45 -4.40
CA GLN A 126 -11.98 23.66 -4.34
C GLN A 126 -13.25 23.47 -3.52
N GLU A 127 -13.94 22.34 -3.64
CA GLU A 127 -15.10 22.04 -2.79
C GLU A 127 -14.72 21.90 -1.31
N ILE A 128 -13.58 21.28 -1.01
CA ILE A 128 -13.03 21.19 0.34
C ILE A 128 -12.76 22.59 0.92
N VAL A 129 -12.22 23.51 0.12
CA VAL A 129 -12.06 24.91 0.53
C VAL A 129 -13.42 25.51 0.90
N GLN A 130 -14.45 25.30 0.08
CA GLN A 130 -15.79 25.80 0.36
C GLN A 130 -16.39 25.16 1.62
N TYR A 131 -16.23 23.86 1.80
CA TYR A 131 -16.62 23.14 3.01
C TYR A 131 -15.96 23.73 4.26
N LEU A 132 -14.65 23.97 4.23
CA LEU A 132 -13.92 24.57 5.34
C LEU A 132 -14.42 26.00 5.66
N ILE A 133 -14.78 26.77 4.64
CA ILE A 133 -15.29 28.13 4.81
C ILE A 133 -16.66 28.11 5.50
N HIS A 134 -17.58 27.27 5.03
CA HIS A 134 -18.99 27.30 5.43
C HIS A 134 -19.27 26.48 6.69
N GLU A 135 -18.62 25.33 6.86
CA GLU A 135 -18.95 24.38 7.93
C GLU A 135 -18.01 24.51 9.14
N LYS A 136 -16.79 25.03 8.96
CA LYS A 136 -15.80 25.18 10.05
C LYS A 136 -15.82 26.57 10.66
N THR A 137 -16.99 26.99 11.14
CA THR A 137 -17.21 28.31 11.76
C THR A 137 -16.76 28.41 13.22
N LYS A 138 -16.41 27.30 13.89
CA LYS A 138 -15.95 27.36 15.29
C LYS A 138 -14.48 27.76 15.40
N ALA A 139 -14.18 28.79 16.20
CA ALA A 139 -12.80 29.25 16.45
C ALA A 139 -11.90 28.14 17.01
N ALA A 140 -12.46 27.20 17.79
CA ALA A 140 -11.74 26.06 18.34
C ALA A 140 -11.16 25.13 17.26
N TYR A 141 -11.84 24.96 16.13
CA TYR A 141 -11.36 24.10 15.03
C TYR A 141 -10.01 24.59 14.50
N TRP A 142 -9.92 25.86 14.14
CA TRP A 142 -8.69 26.47 13.61
C TRP A 142 -7.55 26.48 14.62
N ILE A 143 -7.88 26.70 15.89
CA ILE A 143 -6.89 26.66 16.98
C ILE A 143 -6.34 25.25 17.17
N ASN A 144 -7.20 24.22 17.17
CA ASN A 144 -6.78 22.85 17.37
C ASN A 144 -5.93 22.33 16.20
N ASN A 145 -6.22 22.80 14.98
CA ASN A 145 -5.50 22.41 13.76
C ASN A 145 -4.30 23.32 13.40
N ARG A 146 -3.87 24.22 14.31
CA ARG A 146 -2.84 25.25 14.05
C ARG A 146 -1.44 24.76 13.67
N PHE A 147 -1.09 23.52 13.99
CA PHE A 147 0.26 22.97 13.77
C PHE A 147 0.42 22.25 12.43
N ASN A 148 -0.64 22.22 11.64
CA ASN A 148 -0.69 21.51 10.40
C ASN A 148 0.05 22.29 9.29
N ARG A 149 1.37 22.12 9.21
CA ARG A 149 2.27 22.89 8.34
C ARG A 149 2.55 22.23 6.99
N GLU A 150 2.47 20.91 6.94
CA GLU A 150 2.63 20.10 5.73
C GLU A 150 1.24 19.95 5.10
N LEU A 151 0.94 20.74 4.07
CA LEU A 151 -0.19 20.49 3.16
C LEU A 151 -1.56 20.30 3.85
N CYS A 152 -1.98 21.22 4.73
CA CYS A 152 -3.31 21.22 5.34
C CYS A 152 -3.86 19.81 5.67
N ASN A 153 -3.07 18.87 6.19
CA ASN A 153 -3.42 17.45 6.42
C ASN A 153 -4.62 16.95 5.60
N LEU A 154 -4.51 17.00 4.28
CA LEU A 154 -5.61 16.57 3.40
C LEU A 154 -6.02 15.12 3.69
N GLU A 155 -5.10 14.29 4.20
CA GLU A 155 -5.41 12.95 4.70
C GLU A 155 -6.44 12.94 5.83
N GLN A 156 -6.54 14.00 6.64
CA GLN A 156 -7.59 14.17 7.66
C GLN A 156 -8.81 14.90 7.10
N ILE A 157 -8.61 15.93 6.26
CA ILE A 157 -9.71 16.76 5.78
C ILE A 157 -10.54 16.03 4.72
N ILE A 158 -9.92 15.24 3.84
CA ILE A 158 -10.63 14.49 2.78
C ILE A 158 -11.65 13.51 3.40
N PRO A 159 -11.29 12.64 4.36
CA PRO A 159 -12.29 11.77 5.00
C PRO A 159 -13.41 12.56 5.69
N GLU A 160 -13.07 13.64 6.40
CA GLU A 160 -14.05 14.50 7.07
C GLU A 160 -15.01 15.16 6.07
N TYR A 161 -14.50 15.62 4.93
CA TYR A 161 -15.27 16.18 3.82
C TYR A 161 -16.18 15.13 3.18
N LEU A 162 -15.66 13.94 2.86
CA LEU A 162 -16.44 12.86 2.26
C LEU A 162 -17.57 12.38 3.18
N GLU A 163 -17.30 12.30 4.49
CA GLU A 163 -18.33 11.98 5.47
C GLU A 163 -19.40 13.09 5.53
N TRP A 164 -19.01 14.36 5.50
CA TRP A 164 -19.98 15.47 5.42
C TRP A 164 -20.81 15.43 4.14
N CYS A 165 -20.22 15.19 2.96
CA CYS A 165 -20.96 15.05 1.71
C CYS A 165 -22.01 13.94 1.80
N LYS A 166 -21.64 12.80 2.38
CA LYS A 166 -22.55 11.66 2.58
C LYS A 166 -23.80 12.04 3.41
N TRP A 167 -23.65 12.86 4.44
CA TRP A 167 -24.75 13.18 5.36
C TRP A 167 -25.50 14.48 5.02
N CYS A 168 -24.82 15.47 4.43
CA CYS A 168 -25.34 16.82 4.25
C CYS A 168 -25.63 17.20 2.79
N ARG A 169 -25.13 16.41 1.82
CA ARG A 169 -25.49 16.52 0.39
C ARG A 169 -25.94 15.16 -0.17
N PRO A 170 -27.05 14.60 0.34
CA PRO A 170 -27.49 13.28 -0.04
C PRO A 170 -27.88 13.19 -1.53
N GLU A 171 -28.27 14.28 -2.18
CA GLU A 171 -28.67 14.30 -3.60
C GLU A 171 -27.47 14.06 -4.55
N GLU A 172 -26.29 14.62 -4.23
CA GLU A 172 -25.04 14.40 -4.97
C GLU A 172 -24.43 13.02 -4.64
N ALA A 173 -24.55 12.56 -3.39
CA ALA A 173 -24.14 11.20 -2.99
C ALA A 173 -25.08 10.10 -3.52
N ALA A 174 -26.37 10.40 -3.71
CA ALA A 174 -27.38 9.49 -4.27
C ALA A 174 -27.24 9.34 -5.79
N ALA A 175 -26.62 10.31 -6.49
CA ALA A 175 -26.29 10.17 -7.91
C ALA A 175 -25.24 9.06 -8.15
N GLU A 176 -24.35 8.79 -7.19
CA GLU A 176 -23.43 7.65 -7.23
C GLU A 176 -24.03 6.36 -6.62
N THR A 177 -24.95 6.51 -5.67
CA THR A 177 -25.59 5.37 -5.01
C THR A 177 -26.84 5.00 -5.77
N GLU A 178 -26.68 4.30 -6.90
CA GLU A 178 -27.79 3.66 -7.59
C GLU A 178 -28.58 2.85 -6.55
N PHE A 179 -29.77 3.33 -6.19
CA PHE A 179 -30.61 2.77 -5.13
C PHE A 179 -30.67 1.26 -5.35
N ILE A 180 -30.38 0.46 -4.31
CA ILE A 180 -30.38 -1.00 -4.41
C ILE A 180 -31.71 -1.43 -5.01
N ARG A 181 -31.68 -1.87 -6.26
CA ARG A 181 -32.90 -2.28 -6.95
C ARG A 181 -33.38 -3.57 -6.28
N GLY A 182 -34.66 -3.64 -5.94
CA GLY A 182 -35.19 -4.78 -5.17
C GLY A 182 -34.99 -6.14 -5.85
N ASP A 183 -34.87 -6.15 -7.19
CA ASP A 183 -34.57 -7.33 -8.01
C ASP A 183 -33.14 -7.84 -7.87
N SER A 184 -32.22 -7.02 -7.36
CA SER A 184 -30.82 -7.37 -7.13
C SER A 184 -30.55 -7.96 -5.74
N VAL A 185 -31.55 -7.99 -4.86
CA VAL A 185 -31.42 -8.41 -3.46
C VAL A 185 -31.78 -9.87 -3.27
N LEU A 186 -30.89 -10.62 -2.62
CA LEU A 186 -31.11 -11.97 -2.13
C LEU A 186 -31.11 -11.95 -0.61
N SER A 187 -32.17 -12.51 -0.02
CA SER A 187 -32.27 -12.67 1.44
C SER A 187 -32.39 -14.15 1.79
N PRO A 188 -31.66 -14.65 2.80
CA PRO A 188 -31.86 -15.99 3.30
C PRO A 188 -33.24 -16.11 3.94
N GLU A 189 -33.79 -17.34 4.04
CA GLU A 189 -35.10 -17.59 4.67
C GLU A 189 -35.20 -17.03 6.09
N ARG A 190 -34.09 -17.03 6.82
CA ARG A 190 -33.97 -16.50 8.18
C ARG A 190 -32.77 -15.56 8.28
N PRO A 191 -32.94 -14.27 7.94
CA PRO A 191 -31.90 -13.27 8.09
C PRO A 191 -31.51 -13.12 9.55
N GLN A 192 -30.20 -13.16 9.84
CA GLN A 192 -29.66 -13.03 11.18
C GLN A 192 -29.10 -11.63 11.46
N PHE A 193 -28.72 -10.91 10.40
CA PHE A 193 -28.09 -9.60 10.50
C PHE A 193 -28.90 -8.54 9.74
N PRO A 194 -29.05 -7.32 10.29
CA PRO A 194 -29.77 -6.24 9.64
C PRO A 194 -28.96 -5.64 8.47
N GLY A 195 -29.62 -4.96 7.55
CA GLY A 195 -28.96 -4.31 6.41
C GLY A 195 -28.64 -5.26 5.24
N ILE A 196 -28.00 -4.72 4.21
CA ILE A 196 -27.72 -5.42 2.95
C ILE A 196 -26.22 -5.31 2.67
N VAL A 197 -25.56 -6.43 2.41
CA VAL A 197 -24.18 -6.43 1.90
C VAL A 197 -24.22 -6.14 0.40
N GLU A 198 -23.64 -5.03 -0.03
CA GLU A 198 -23.55 -4.69 -1.44
C GLU A 198 -22.30 -5.30 -2.07
N ILE A 199 -22.49 -6.18 -3.07
CA ILE A 199 -21.40 -6.79 -3.85
C ILE A 199 -21.42 -6.17 -5.24
N ARG A 200 -20.35 -5.45 -5.60
CA ARG A 200 -20.20 -4.74 -6.88
C ARG A 200 -18.79 -4.96 -7.44
N GLY A 201 -18.58 -4.71 -8.72
CA GLY A 201 -17.25 -4.76 -9.30
C GLY A 201 -17.24 -4.84 -10.82
N SER A 202 -16.08 -5.18 -11.35
CA SER A 202 -15.75 -5.30 -12.77
C SER A 202 -14.94 -6.58 -13.00
N GLN A 203 -14.41 -6.77 -14.22
CA GLN A 203 -13.52 -7.92 -14.51
C GLN A 203 -12.20 -7.88 -13.74
N GLU A 204 -11.77 -6.71 -13.26
CA GLU A 204 -10.48 -6.49 -12.60
C GLU A 204 -10.57 -6.46 -11.08
N GLU A 205 -11.75 -6.24 -10.53
CA GLU A 205 -11.95 -6.11 -9.10
C GLU A 205 -13.36 -6.45 -8.63
N ILE A 206 -13.44 -6.86 -7.38
CA ILE A 206 -14.69 -7.08 -6.66
C ILE A 206 -14.64 -6.32 -5.33
N THR A 207 -15.76 -5.71 -4.98
CA THR A 207 -15.94 -4.93 -3.76
C THR A 207 -17.15 -5.43 -3.00
N ALA A 208 -17.07 -5.33 -1.67
CA ALA A 208 -18.16 -5.62 -0.76
C ALA A 208 -18.26 -4.53 0.31
N SER A 209 -19.45 -3.98 0.45
CA SER A 209 -19.74 -2.90 1.40
C SER A 209 -20.83 -3.34 2.37
N TYR A 210 -20.57 -3.14 3.66
CA TYR A 210 -21.51 -3.44 4.73
C TYR A 210 -21.16 -2.63 5.98
N GLU A 211 -22.08 -2.57 6.94
CA GLU A 211 -21.83 -1.92 8.22
C GLU A 211 -20.73 -2.64 9.03
N LYS A 212 -20.29 -2.00 10.12
CA LYS A 212 -19.29 -2.57 11.02
C LYS A 212 -19.86 -3.79 11.75
N ASN A 213 -19.57 -4.98 11.23
CA ASN A 213 -20.00 -6.26 11.77
C ASN A 213 -18.84 -7.25 11.86
N ASP A 214 -18.61 -7.85 13.02
CA ASP A 214 -17.44 -8.72 13.27
C ASP A 214 -17.53 -10.06 12.52
N ARG A 215 -18.73 -10.62 12.38
CA ARG A 215 -18.94 -11.87 11.63
C ARG A 215 -18.70 -11.67 10.14
N PHE A 216 -19.19 -10.58 9.58
CA PHE A 216 -18.90 -10.19 8.19
C PHE A 216 -17.39 -10.02 7.97
N ARG A 217 -16.71 -9.33 8.89
CA ARG A 217 -15.25 -9.10 8.84
C ARG A 217 -14.42 -10.38 8.96
N GLU A 218 -14.90 -11.37 9.70
CA GLU A 218 -14.27 -12.68 9.78
C GLU A 218 -14.34 -13.38 8.42
N ILE A 219 -15.54 -13.45 7.82
CA ILE A 219 -15.78 -14.09 6.52
C ILE A 219 -14.94 -13.43 5.42
N ILE A 220 -15.00 -12.10 5.32
CA ILE A 220 -14.37 -11.39 4.21
C ILE A 220 -12.85 -11.49 4.24
N ARG A 221 -12.24 -11.55 5.44
CA ARG A 221 -10.80 -11.75 5.62
C ARG A 221 -10.36 -13.16 5.23
N GLN A 222 -11.17 -14.18 5.49
CA GLN A 222 -10.88 -15.55 5.05
C GLN A 222 -10.89 -15.68 3.52
N MET A 223 -11.57 -14.76 2.84
CA MET A 223 -11.64 -14.69 1.38
C MET A 223 -10.57 -13.77 0.76
N ASP A 224 -9.54 -13.39 1.53
CA ASP A 224 -8.40 -12.58 1.06
C ASP A 224 -8.81 -11.20 0.49
N TYR A 225 -9.85 -10.58 1.07
CA TYR A 225 -10.22 -9.19 0.81
C TYR A 225 -9.44 -8.24 1.72
N GLU A 226 -9.13 -7.08 1.20
CA GLU A 226 -8.40 -6.02 1.88
C GLU A 226 -9.32 -4.82 2.11
N TRP A 227 -9.02 -4.02 3.14
CA TRP A 227 -9.77 -2.79 3.42
C TRP A 227 -9.06 -1.61 2.75
N ASN A 228 -9.77 -0.84 1.91
CA ASN A 228 -9.23 0.33 1.22
C ASN A 228 -9.64 1.68 1.85
N GLY A 229 -10.14 1.68 3.08
CA GLY A 229 -10.66 2.89 3.74
C GLY A 229 -12.17 3.10 3.60
N ARG A 230 -12.84 2.55 2.58
CA ARG A 230 -14.31 2.69 2.36
C ARG A 230 -15.05 1.36 2.30
N CYS A 231 -14.51 0.41 1.56
CA CYS A 231 -15.11 -0.89 1.37
C CYS A 231 -14.04 -1.99 1.44
N TRP A 232 -14.51 -3.22 1.52
CA TRP A 232 -13.64 -4.36 1.32
C TRP A 232 -13.50 -4.58 -0.17
N PHE A 233 -12.28 -4.70 -0.66
CA PHE A 233 -12.01 -4.88 -2.07
C PHE A 233 -11.03 -6.02 -2.29
N ARG A 234 -11.04 -6.54 -3.51
CA ARG A 234 -10.12 -7.58 -3.94
C ARG A 234 -9.88 -7.48 -5.43
N ARG A 235 -8.61 -7.44 -5.83
CA ARG A 235 -8.23 -7.52 -7.25
C ARG A 235 -8.43 -8.93 -7.80
N LEU A 236 -9.00 -8.99 -8.99
CA LEU A 236 -9.21 -10.19 -9.79
C LEU A 236 -8.10 -10.31 -10.82
N THR A 237 -7.67 -11.55 -11.02
CA THR A 237 -6.64 -11.92 -12.00
C THR A 237 -7.07 -13.23 -12.65
N SER A 238 -6.40 -13.64 -13.72
CA SER A 238 -6.61 -14.96 -14.33
C SER A 238 -6.53 -16.12 -13.32
N PHE A 239 -5.71 -15.97 -12.27
CA PHE A 239 -5.55 -16.97 -11.20
C PHE A 239 -6.70 -16.98 -10.18
N ARG A 240 -7.38 -15.86 -10.01
CA ARG A 240 -8.47 -15.69 -9.05
C ARG A 240 -9.85 -15.88 -9.67
N GLY A 241 -9.94 -16.14 -10.97
CA GLY A 241 -11.21 -16.40 -11.66
C GLY A 241 -12.03 -15.15 -11.97
N SER A 242 -13.21 -15.37 -12.55
CA SER A 242 -14.06 -14.30 -13.05
C SER A 242 -14.78 -13.54 -11.93
N PHE A 243 -15.18 -12.30 -12.22
CA PHE A 243 -16.06 -11.53 -11.34
C PHE A 243 -17.32 -12.29 -10.96
N ARG A 244 -17.96 -12.96 -11.94
CA ARG A 244 -19.22 -13.68 -11.72
C ARG A 244 -19.05 -14.82 -10.72
N ASP A 245 -17.98 -15.61 -10.85
CA ASP A 245 -17.72 -16.71 -9.92
C ASP A 245 -17.38 -16.19 -8.52
N ARG A 246 -16.56 -15.14 -8.42
CA ARG A 246 -16.17 -14.56 -7.13
C ARG A 246 -17.32 -13.85 -6.42
N ALA A 247 -18.19 -13.16 -7.16
CA ALA A 247 -19.39 -12.54 -6.64
C ALA A 247 -20.42 -13.60 -6.20
N ALA A 248 -20.61 -14.66 -7.01
CA ALA A 248 -21.48 -15.77 -6.66
C ALA A 248 -20.99 -16.52 -5.40
N GLU A 249 -19.69 -16.79 -5.31
CA GLU A 249 -19.07 -17.45 -4.16
C GLU A 249 -19.21 -16.63 -2.88
N LEU A 250 -18.86 -15.34 -2.93
CA LEU A 250 -19.03 -14.44 -1.78
C LEU A 250 -20.51 -14.34 -1.37
N GLY A 251 -21.41 -14.16 -2.35
CA GLY A 251 -22.85 -14.11 -2.12
C GLY A 251 -23.37 -15.37 -1.44
N ASN A 252 -23.00 -16.55 -1.94
CA ASN A 252 -23.40 -17.84 -1.38
C ASN A 252 -22.94 -18.01 0.08
N ILE A 253 -21.68 -17.67 0.35
CA ILE A 253 -21.11 -17.77 1.70
C ILE A 253 -21.84 -16.83 2.66
N LEU A 254 -22.09 -15.58 2.25
CA LEU A 254 -22.79 -14.59 3.07
C LEU A 254 -24.25 -14.98 3.35
N LEU A 255 -24.98 -15.45 2.32
CA LEU A 255 -26.35 -15.95 2.45
C LEU A 255 -26.42 -17.12 3.43
N LYS A 256 -25.51 -18.10 3.33
CA LYS A 256 -25.41 -19.23 4.26
C LYS A 256 -25.12 -18.79 5.70
N ASN A 257 -24.47 -17.64 5.87
CA ASN A 257 -24.17 -17.05 7.17
C ASN A 257 -25.23 -16.03 7.65
N GLY A 258 -26.40 -15.99 7.01
CA GLY A 258 -27.55 -15.20 7.49
C GLY A 258 -27.52 -13.72 7.10
N PHE A 259 -26.66 -13.31 6.16
CA PHE A 259 -26.64 -11.95 5.61
C PHE A 259 -27.55 -11.85 4.39
N THR A 260 -28.27 -10.75 4.29
CA THR A 260 -28.93 -10.33 3.05
C THR A 260 -27.88 -9.66 2.15
N VAL A 261 -27.86 -10.00 0.86
CA VAL A 261 -26.86 -9.52 -0.11
C VAL A 261 -27.52 -8.88 -1.33
N SER A 262 -26.85 -7.91 -1.93
CA SER A 262 -27.24 -7.29 -3.20
C SER A 262 -26.16 -7.56 -4.25
N ILE A 263 -26.54 -8.20 -5.36
CA ILE A 263 -25.68 -8.51 -6.50
C ILE A 263 -26.37 -8.01 -7.78
N PRO A 264 -25.91 -6.90 -8.38
CA PRO A 264 -26.52 -6.36 -9.59
C PRO A 264 -26.44 -7.30 -10.80
N ASP A 265 -25.30 -8.00 -10.99
CA ASP A 265 -25.14 -8.97 -12.08
C ASP A 265 -26.07 -10.18 -11.87
N GLU A 266 -27.01 -10.36 -12.80
CA GLU A 266 -28.05 -11.39 -12.73
C GLU A 266 -27.50 -12.81 -12.71
N GLN A 267 -26.47 -13.09 -13.51
CA GLN A 267 -25.88 -14.43 -13.58
C GLN A 267 -25.13 -14.76 -12.28
N ALA A 268 -24.35 -13.82 -11.75
CA ALA A 268 -23.68 -14.00 -10.47
C ALA A 268 -24.69 -14.21 -9.33
N ARG A 269 -25.81 -13.48 -9.36
CA ARG A 269 -26.90 -13.60 -8.39
C ARG A 269 -27.55 -14.98 -8.43
N GLU A 270 -27.90 -15.49 -9.61
CA GLU A 270 -28.47 -16.84 -9.76
C GLU A 270 -27.49 -17.93 -9.26
N ARG A 271 -26.22 -17.84 -9.68
CA ARG A 271 -25.15 -18.77 -9.25
C ARG A 271 -24.91 -18.74 -7.75
N ALA A 272 -25.08 -17.59 -7.10
CA ALA A 272 -24.98 -17.48 -5.65
C ALA A 272 -26.03 -18.32 -4.93
N VAL A 273 -27.22 -18.50 -5.51
CA VAL A 273 -28.32 -19.30 -4.93
C VAL A 273 -28.13 -20.78 -5.25
N THR A 274 -27.88 -21.10 -6.52
CA THR A 274 -27.76 -22.50 -6.98
C THR A 274 -26.46 -23.16 -6.52
N GLY A 275 -25.44 -22.36 -6.20
CA GLY A 275 -24.09 -22.87 -5.94
C GLY A 275 -23.31 -23.20 -7.21
N ASP A 276 -23.82 -22.82 -8.39
CA ASP A 276 -23.21 -23.10 -9.69
C ASP A 276 -22.11 -22.08 -10.05
N PHE A 277 -21.04 -22.06 -9.27
CA PHE A 277 -19.86 -21.24 -9.54
C PHE A 277 -18.60 -22.07 -9.39
N SER A 278 -17.54 -21.69 -10.11
CA SER A 278 -16.24 -22.35 -9.97
C SER A 278 -15.50 -21.80 -8.75
N PRO A 279 -15.24 -22.61 -7.69
CA PRO A 279 -14.53 -22.14 -6.50
C PRO A 279 -13.13 -21.65 -6.83
N GLU A 280 -12.59 -20.76 -5.99
CA GLU A 280 -11.26 -20.21 -6.25
C GLU A 280 -10.18 -21.30 -6.12
N HIS A 281 -9.34 -21.39 -7.15
CA HIS A 281 -8.16 -22.25 -7.10
C HIS A 281 -6.95 -21.46 -6.59
N LYS A 282 -6.29 -21.94 -5.53
CA LYS A 282 -5.15 -21.23 -4.89
C LYS A 282 -3.77 -21.80 -5.25
N ARG A 283 -3.70 -22.99 -5.84
CA ARG A 283 -2.45 -23.75 -6.05
C ARG A 283 -2.09 -23.77 -7.53
N TRP A 284 -1.30 -22.79 -7.97
CA TRP A 284 -0.93 -22.63 -9.38
C TRP A 284 0.54 -22.96 -9.63
N ILE A 285 0.80 -23.53 -10.80
CA ILE A 285 2.12 -23.67 -11.43
C ILE A 285 2.11 -22.74 -12.63
N THR A 286 3.03 -21.78 -12.67
CA THR A 286 3.08 -20.76 -13.72
C THR A 286 4.40 -20.83 -14.47
N LYS A 287 4.48 -20.15 -15.62
CA LYS A 287 5.77 -19.92 -16.27
C LYS A 287 6.55 -18.81 -15.56
N SER A 288 7.87 -18.97 -15.46
CA SER A 288 8.76 -17.93 -14.94
C SER A 288 8.83 -16.72 -15.88
N LYS A 289 8.74 -15.50 -15.32
CA LYS A 289 8.91 -14.25 -16.08
C LYS A 289 10.31 -14.03 -16.65
N LYS A 290 11.34 -14.73 -16.14
CA LYS A 290 12.76 -14.51 -16.47
C LYS A 290 13.41 -15.68 -17.22
N GLY A 291 12.65 -16.67 -17.70
CA GLY A 291 13.24 -17.81 -18.41
C GLY A 291 12.25 -18.91 -18.76
N ILE A 292 12.79 -20.11 -18.96
CA ILE A 292 12.06 -21.32 -19.39
C ILE A 292 11.75 -22.27 -18.23
N PHE A 293 11.55 -21.74 -17.02
CA PHE A 293 11.30 -22.55 -15.82
C PHE A 293 9.82 -22.52 -15.45
N PHE A 294 9.34 -23.61 -14.84
CA PHE A 294 8.12 -23.58 -14.05
C PHE A 294 8.37 -22.83 -12.75
N PHE A 295 7.37 -22.09 -12.27
CA PHE A 295 7.40 -21.31 -11.05
C PHE A 295 6.16 -21.63 -10.22
N ILE A 296 6.39 -22.00 -8.96
CA ILE A 296 5.34 -22.25 -7.98
C ILE A 296 5.44 -21.19 -6.88
N PRO A 297 4.53 -20.20 -6.85
CA PRO A 297 4.51 -19.20 -5.78
C PRO A 297 4.15 -19.85 -4.45
N LEU A 298 4.96 -19.63 -3.42
CA LEU A 298 4.62 -20.10 -2.08
C LEU A 298 3.76 -19.06 -1.37
N SER A 299 2.54 -19.44 -1.01
CA SER A 299 1.67 -18.64 -0.14
C SER A 299 1.55 -19.26 1.25
N SER A 300 1.16 -18.45 2.23
CA SER A 300 0.88 -18.92 3.60
C SER A 300 -0.21 -19.99 3.67
N SER A 301 -1.04 -20.11 2.62
CA SER A 301 -2.10 -21.12 2.53
C SER A 301 -1.59 -22.52 2.16
N ILE A 302 -0.33 -22.67 1.71
CA ILE A 302 0.25 -23.96 1.36
C ILE A 302 0.84 -24.61 2.62
N PRO A 303 0.36 -25.80 3.03
CA PRO A 303 0.91 -26.53 4.16
C PRO A 303 2.40 -26.81 4.02
N ARG A 304 3.13 -26.74 5.15
CA ARG A 304 4.59 -26.94 5.20
C ARG A 304 5.03 -28.28 4.58
N GLU A 305 4.25 -29.33 4.76
CA GLU A 305 4.54 -30.66 4.20
C GLU A 305 4.56 -30.67 2.67
N ILE A 306 3.64 -29.94 2.03
CA ILE A 306 3.57 -29.81 0.57
C ILE A 306 4.83 -29.11 0.06
N VAL A 307 5.26 -28.04 0.74
CA VAL A 307 6.50 -27.33 0.41
C VAL A 307 7.73 -28.23 0.56
N LEU A 308 7.79 -29.05 1.61
CA LEU A 308 8.89 -30.00 1.81
C LEU A 308 8.95 -31.07 0.72
N ASN A 309 7.81 -31.55 0.24
CA ASN A 309 7.75 -32.53 -0.85
C ASN A 309 8.05 -31.89 -2.21
N LEU A 310 7.61 -30.67 -2.45
CA LEU A 310 7.93 -29.92 -3.68
C LEU A 310 9.45 -29.73 -3.84
N ARG A 311 10.17 -29.53 -2.73
CA ARG A 311 11.65 -29.42 -2.73
C ARG A 311 12.39 -30.72 -3.03
N LYS A 312 11.70 -31.87 -3.07
CA LYS A 312 12.32 -33.16 -3.41
C LYS A 312 12.34 -33.40 -4.92
N ILE A 313 11.56 -32.65 -5.70
CA ILE A 313 11.61 -32.72 -7.16
C ILE A 313 13.02 -32.31 -7.61
N PRO A 314 13.68 -33.07 -8.50
CA PRO A 314 14.99 -32.68 -9.01
C PRO A 314 14.95 -31.29 -9.64
N THR A 315 16.02 -30.52 -9.53
CA THR A 315 16.14 -29.10 -9.95
C THR A 315 15.29 -28.09 -9.18
N ALA A 316 14.47 -28.51 -8.20
CA ALA A 316 13.68 -27.60 -7.39
C ALA A 316 14.56 -26.60 -6.61
N ALA A 317 14.51 -25.34 -7.03
CA ALA A 317 15.30 -24.25 -6.44
C ALA A 317 14.39 -23.19 -5.82
N TYR A 318 14.62 -22.86 -4.55
CA TYR A 318 13.89 -21.79 -3.89
C TYR A 318 14.51 -20.43 -4.22
N HIS A 319 13.71 -19.53 -4.79
CA HIS A 319 14.12 -18.17 -5.10
C HIS A 319 12.90 -17.23 -5.15
N SER A 320 13.08 -15.96 -4.78
CA SER A 320 12.04 -14.91 -4.93
C SER A 320 10.64 -15.27 -4.39
N GLY A 321 10.57 -15.97 -3.25
CA GLY A 321 9.29 -16.32 -2.62
C GLY A 321 8.55 -17.49 -3.27
N GLY A 322 9.19 -18.23 -4.18
CA GLY A 322 8.63 -19.42 -4.81
C GLY A 322 9.68 -20.49 -5.11
N ILE A 323 9.24 -21.57 -5.75
CA ILE A 323 10.10 -22.67 -6.21
C ILE A 323 10.14 -22.67 -7.73
N PHE A 324 11.34 -22.77 -8.29
CA PHE A 324 11.59 -22.91 -9.73
C PHE A 324 11.96 -24.35 -10.04
N ILE A 325 11.45 -24.88 -11.15
CA ILE A 325 11.70 -26.24 -11.62
C ILE A 325 11.97 -26.21 -13.12
N GLU A 326 12.97 -26.96 -13.57
CA GLU A 326 13.30 -27.09 -14.99
C GLU A 326 12.29 -27.96 -15.74
N PRO A 327 12.01 -27.68 -17.04
CA PRO A 327 11.10 -28.50 -17.83
C PRO A 327 11.48 -29.98 -17.93
N ALA A 328 12.76 -30.32 -17.74
CA ALA A 328 13.25 -31.69 -17.77
C ALA A 328 12.59 -32.63 -16.75
N HIS A 329 12.02 -32.07 -15.68
CA HIS A 329 11.33 -32.82 -14.62
C HIS A 329 9.82 -32.57 -14.63
N TYR A 330 9.25 -32.43 -15.83
CA TYR A 330 7.81 -32.17 -15.97
C TYR A 330 6.94 -33.32 -15.46
N ALA A 331 7.38 -34.57 -15.62
CA ALA A 331 6.61 -35.74 -15.21
C ALA A 331 6.44 -35.77 -13.67
N GLU A 332 7.52 -35.55 -12.91
CA GLU A 332 7.46 -35.46 -11.46
C GLU A 332 6.62 -34.25 -11.00
N LEU A 333 6.63 -33.17 -11.79
CA LEU A 333 5.83 -31.98 -11.53
C LEU A 333 4.33 -32.21 -11.81
N GLU A 334 3.98 -32.97 -12.85
CA GLU A 334 2.60 -33.39 -13.14
C GLU A 334 2.06 -34.33 -12.05
N ASP A 335 2.83 -35.35 -11.66
CA ASP A 335 2.50 -36.25 -10.56
C ASP A 335 2.28 -35.47 -9.25
N PHE A 336 3.15 -34.49 -8.97
CA PHE A 336 3.01 -33.60 -7.83
C PHE A 336 1.74 -32.74 -7.93
N ALA A 337 1.45 -32.22 -9.12
CA ALA A 337 0.29 -31.38 -9.35
C ALA A 337 -1.01 -32.15 -9.15
N GLU A 338 -1.11 -33.38 -9.65
CA GLU A 338 -2.25 -34.26 -9.43
C GLU A 338 -2.40 -34.58 -7.94
N MET A 339 -1.32 -35.03 -7.28
CA MET A 339 -1.35 -35.45 -5.88
C MET A 339 -1.75 -34.32 -4.91
N TYR A 340 -1.28 -33.10 -5.14
CA TYR A 340 -1.55 -31.96 -4.24
C TYR A 340 -2.56 -30.95 -4.80
N GLY A 341 -3.20 -31.26 -5.92
CA GLY A 341 -4.20 -30.41 -6.56
C GLY A 341 -3.63 -29.06 -7.00
N PHE A 342 -2.46 -29.04 -7.62
CA PHE A 342 -1.99 -27.87 -8.36
C PHE A 342 -2.54 -27.88 -9.78
N ARG A 343 -2.62 -26.70 -10.39
CA ARG A 343 -3.00 -26.53 -11.79
C ARG A 343 -1.95 -25.71 -12.52
N PHE A 344 -1.69 -26.06 -13.76
CA PHE A 344 -0.88 -25.25 -14.65
C PHE A 344 -1.71 -24.08 -15.15
N ASP A 345 -1.11 -22.89 -15.19
CA ASP A 345 -1.70 -21.79 -15.95
C ASP A 345 -1.41 -21.97 -17.44
N ARG A 346 -2.05 -21.13 -18.26
CA ARG A 346 -1.94 -21.24 -19.72
C ARG A 346 -0.49 -21.15 -20.21
N GLU A 347 0.31 -20.26 -19.63
CA GLU A 347 1.71 -20.09 -20.06
C GLU A 347 2.59 -21.29 -19.65
N ALA A 348 2.29 -21.91 -18.50
CA ALA A 348 2.95 -23.12 -18.06
C ALA A 348 2.53 -24.33 -18.90
N GLU A 349 1.25 -24.46 -19.25
CA GLU A 349 0.78 -25.48 -20.20
C GLU A 349 1.45 -25.34 -21.57
N ASP A 350 1.63 -24.12 -22.06
CA ASP A 350 2.33 -23.86 -23.32
C ASP A 350 3.82 -24.24 -23.23
N LEU A 351 4.47 -23.97 -22.09
CA LEU A 351 5.85 -24.40 -21.83
C LEU A 351 5.98 -25.92 -21.77
N LEU A 352 5.05 -26.58 -21.07
CA LEU A 352 4.98 -28.02 -20.94
C LEU A 352 4.84 -28.69 -22.32
N ARG A 353 3.86 -28.23 -23.12
CA ARG A 353 3.64 -28.72 -24.48
C ARG A 353 4.86 -28.54 -25.37
N ALA A 354 5.44 -27.34 -25.38
CA ALA A 354 6.62 -27.05 -26.19
C ALA A 354 7.81 -27.96 -25.83
N TYR A 355 8.00 -28.27 -24.54
CA TYR A 355 9.04 -29.18 -24.09
C TYR A 355 8.76 -30.63 -24.51
N CYS A 356 7.53 -31.11 -24.34
CA CYS A 356 7.13 -32.45 -24.77
C CYS A 356 7.28 -32.64 -26.29
N ASP A 357 6.86 -31.65 -27.08
CA ASP A 357 7.02 -31.67 -28.54
C ASP A 357 8.50 -31.71 -28.95
N THR A 358 9.34 -30.97 -28.22
CA THR A 358 10.79 -31.00 -28.44
C THR A 358 11.35 -32.41 -28.20
N LEU A 359 10.97 -33.06 -27.09
CA LEU A 359 11.40 -34.43 -26.76
C LEU A 359 10.98 -35.45 -27.82
N GLN A 360 9.78 -35.32 -28.38
CA GLN A 360 9.29 -36.21 -29.44
C GLN A 360 10.08 -36.07 -30.75
N GLN A 361 10.68 -34.91 -31.00
CA GLN A 361 11.47 -34.63 -32.20
C GLN A 361 12.96 -34.98 -32.03
N VAL A 362 13.41 -35.36 -30.82
CA VAL A 362 14.82 -35.67 -30.57
C VAL A 362 15.20 -36.96 -31.31
N PRO A 363 16.25 -36.94 -32.17
CA PRO A 363 16.73 -38.15 -32.81
C PRO A 363 17.37 -39.08 -31.77
N HIS A 364 16.81 -40.28 -31.61
CA HIS A 364 17.39 -41.31 -30.78
C HIS A 364 18.56 -41.97 -31.50
N VAL A 365 19.76 -41.77 -30.97
CA VAL A 365 20.99 -42.39 -31.47
C VAL A 365 21.53 -43.39 -30.44
N SER A 366 22.01 -44.53 -30.89
CA SER A 366 22.77 -45.46 -30.05
C SER A 366 24.25 -45.25 -30.32
N PRO A 367 24.98 -44.52 -29.45
CA PRO A 367 26.40 -44.29 -29.67
C PRO A 367 27.15 -45.62 -29.63
N VAL A 368 28.12 -45.78 -30.53
CA VAL A 368 29.02 -46.94 -30.53
C VAL A 368 29.97 -46.82 -29.34
N ASN A 369 30.16 -47.91 -28.60
CA ASN A 369 31.11 -47.93 -27.49
C ASN A 369 32.51 -47.52 -28.00
N PRO A 370 33.22 -46.64 -27.27
CA PRO A 370 34.59 -46.31 -27.62
C PRO A 370 35.42 -47.60 -27.62
N LYS A 371 36.30 -47.74 -28.62
CA LYS A 371 37.25 -48.86 -28.65
C LYS A 371 38.05 -48.86 -27.35
N PRO A 372 38.27 -50.01 -26.70
CA PRO A 372 39.11 -50.08 -25.51
C PRO A 372 40.45 -49.40 -25.80
N ALA A 373 40.84 -48.44 -24.96
CA ALA A 373 42.20 -47.93 -25.01
C ALA A 373 43.13 -49.10 -24.68
N GLU A 374 44.12 -49.38 -25.54
CA GLU A 374 45.19 -50.29 -25.19
C GLU A 374 45.85 -49.75 -23.93
N GLU A 375 45.76 -50.49 -22.82
CA GLU A 375 46.58 -50.22 -21.63
C GLU A 375 48.04 -50.42 -22.04
N ILE A 376 48.69 -49.34 -22.46
CA ILE A 376 50.14 -49.35 -22.67
C ILE A 376 50.77 -49.44 -21.29
N ASN A 377 51.11 -50.67 -20.90
CA ASN A 377 51.83 -51.01 -19.67
C ASN A 377 53.27 -50.46 -19.73
N ASN A 378 53.39 -49.13 -19.64
CA ASN A 378 54.65 -48.38 -19.73
C ASN A 378 55.59 -48.63 -18.54
N LEU A 379 55.16 -49.38 -17.52
CA LEU A 379 56.00 -49.76 -16.37
C LEU A 379 57.15 -50.70 -16.76
N HIS A 380 56.92 -51.64 -17.68
CA HIS A 380 58.00 -52.55 -18.14
C HIS A 380 59.08 -51.82 -18.97
N LYS A 381 58.68 -50.82 -19.78
CA LYS A 381 59.61 -50.01 -20.59
C LYS A 381 60.47 -49.05 -19.76
N ILE A 382 59.98 -48.58 -18.60
CA ILE A 382 60.72 -47.68 -17.71
C ILE A 382 61.74 -48.46 -16.85
N LEU A 383 61.41 -49.69 -16.47
CA LEU A 383 62.32 -50.56 -15.70
C LEU A 383 63.51 -51.04 -16.54
N GLU A 384 63.33 -51.30 -17.84
CA GLU A 384 64.42 -51.71 -18.74
C GLU A 384 65.32 -50.52 -19.19
N SER A 385 64.85 -49.27 -19.07
CA SER A 385 65.60 -48.08 -19.50
C SER A 385 66.45 -47.43 -18.41
N SER A 386 66.50 -47.98 -17.18
CA SER A 386 67.27 -47.44 -16.05
C SER A 386 68.50 -48.28 -15.67
N GLY A 387 68.86 -49.29 -16.46
CA GLY A 387 70.08 -50.09 -16.30
C GLY A 387 71.37 -49.40 -16.74
N ALA A 388 71.52 -48.10 -16.52
CA ALA A 388 72.81 -47.41 -16.61
C ALA A 388 73.52 -47.58 -15.26
N ILE A 389 74.49 -48.50 -15.25
CA ILE A 389 75.46 -48.67 -14.18
C ILE A 389 76.16 -47.32 -13.96
N LEU A 390 76.10 -46.79 -12.73
CA LEU A 390 76.93 -45.67 -12.28
C LEU A 390 78.36 -46.20 -12.12
N ASP A 391 79.26 -45.83 -13.04
CA ASP A 391 80.69 -46.18 -13.00
C ASP A 391 81.48 -45.52 -11.84
N ASP A 392 80.81 -44.81 -10.93
CA ASP A 392 81.43 -44.15 -9.76
C ASP A 392 81.36 -44.97 -8.45
N LEU A 393 81.01 -46.27 -8.53
CA LEU A 393 81.01 -47.20 -7.38
C LEU A 393 81.80 -48.49 -7.67
N VAL A 394 82.98 -48.34 -8.27
CA VAL A 394 84.02 -49.38 -8.20
C VAL A 394 85.10 -48.89 -7.23
N ASP A 395 85.14 -49.49 -6.05
CA ASP A 395 86.27 -49.38 -5.13
C ASP A 395 87.53 -49.93 -5.83
N ASN A 396 88.56 -49.09 -5.97
CA ASN A 396 89.93 -49.57 -6.09
C ASN A 396 90.47 -49.69 -4.66
N ASP A 397 90.95 -50.88 -4.31
CA ASP A 397 91.83 -51.11 -3.15
C ASP A 397 93.08 -50.21 -3.19
#